data_AF-A0A257JNL1-F1
#
_entry.id   AF-A0A257JNL1-F1
#
_cell.length_a   1.000
_cell.length_b   1.000
_cell.length_c   1.000
_cell.angle_alpha   90.00
_cell.angle_beta   90.00
_cell.angle_gamma   90.00
#
_symmetry.space_group_name_H-M   'P 1'
#
loop_
_entity.id
_entity.type
_entity.pdbx_description
1 polymer ?
#
loop_
_entity_poly.entity_id
_entity_poly.type
_entity_poly.pdbx_seq_one_letter_code
_entity_poly.pdbx_strand_id
1 'polypeptide(L)'
;NAATPIEDATSDYLKGLDGVYPHADYVTVNISSPNTKNLRALQSDAALDALLGALQNRRTQLAAQTGRQVPMFVKIAPDLDEAQVAVIATTLQANGIDGVIATNTTLARDAVAGLPHADETGGLSGRPGAEASDRVIRQLRAALGSHTPIIGVGGVLSGADAQAKIAAGADLVQVYTGLIYRGPALVTEAARALARSR
;
A
#
# COMPACT_ATOMS: atom_id res chain seq x y z
N ASN A 1 -17.65 2.21 1.93
CA ASN A 1 -17.41 1.23 0.86
C ASN A 1 -17.73 -0.23 1.22
N ALA A 2 -18.27 -0.57 2.41
CA ALA A 2 -18.66 -1.96 2.70
C ALA A 2 -20.05 -2.34 2.14
N ALA A 3 -20.90 -1.35 1.87
CA ALA A 3 -22.26 -1.52 1.38
C ALA A 3 -22.40 -1.30 -0.15
N THR A 4 -21.38 -0.73 -0.78
CA THR A 4 -21.36 -0.42 -2.22
C THR A 4 -20.97 -1.69 -2.99
N PRO A 5 -21.75 -2.11 -4.01
CA PRO A 5 -21.34 -3.20 -4.90
C PRO A 5 -20.00 -2.91 -5.57
N ILE A 6 -19.24 -3.95 -5.93
CA ILE A 6 -17.88 -3.78 -6.46
C ILE A 6 -17.90 -3.09 -7.84
N GLU A 7 -19.00 -3.29 -8.58
CA GLU A 7 -19.27 -2.66 -9.88
C GLU A 7 -19.40 -1.14 -9.75
N ASP A 8 -19.85 -0.66 -8.59
CA ASP A 8 -20.03 0.76 -8.27
C ASP A 8 -18.85 1.33 -7.47
N ALA A 9 -17.83 0.52 -7.14
CA ALA A 9 -16.73 0.92 -6.27
C ALA A 9 -15.99 2.17 -6.77
N THR A 10 -15.82 2.30 -8.09
CA THR A 10 -15.19 3.47 -8.73
C THR A 10 -15.88 4.78 -8.34
N SER A 11 -17.22 4.78 -8.24
CA SER A 11 -17.99 5.97 -7.81
C SER A 11 -17.57 6.44 -6.42
N ASP A 12 -17.38 5.50 -5.49
CA ASP A 12 -16.96 5.81 -4.13
C ASP A 12 -15.50 6.30 -4.06
N TYR A 13 -14.60 5.74 -4.89
CA TYR A 13 -13.24 6.27 -5.00
C TYR A 13 -13.22 7.70 -5.57
N LEU A 14 -14.04 7.99 -6.58
CA LEU A 14 -14.14 9.34 -7.16
C LEU A 14 -14.67 10.36 -6.15
N LYS A 15 -15.73 10.02 -5.41
CA LYS A 15 -16.23 10.86 -4.30
C LYS A 15 -15.16 11.09 -3.24
N GLY A 16 -14.43 10.03 -2.87
CA GLY A 16 -13.33 10.11 -1.92
C GLY A 16 -12.23 11.05 -2.39
N LEU A 17 -11.81 10.90 -3.66
CA LEU A 17 -10.82 11.78 -4.28
C LEU A 17 -11.27 13.23 -4.25
N ASP A 18 -12.50 13.53 -4.72
CA ASP A 18 -13.06 14.88 -4.74
C ASP A 18 -13.08 15.53 -3.35
N GLY A 19 -13.49 14.77 -2.33
CA GLY A 19 -13.58 15.29 -0.96
C GLY A 19 -12.23 15.59 -0.33
N VAL A 20 -11.20 14.77 -0.59
CA VAL A 20 -9.89 14.92 0.08
C VAL A 20 -8.88 15.74 -0.72
N TYR A 21 -9.05 15.87 -2.04
CA TYR A 21 -8.09 16.54 -2.94
C TYR A 21 -7.66 17.93 -2.47
N PRO A 22 -8.57 18.82 -2.01
CA PRO A 22 -8.18 20.18 -1.59
C PRO A 22 -7.31 20.21 -0.32
N HIS A 23 -7.21 19.08 0.40
CA HIS A 23 -6.59 19.01 1.72
C HIS A 23 -5.40 18.05 1.79
N ALA A 24 -5.31 17.09 0.86
CA ALA A 24 -4.30 16.04 0.88
C ALA A 24 -2.98 16.52 0.28
N ASP A 25 -1.87 16.05 0.86
CA ASP A 25 -0.53 16.11 0.26
C ASP A 25 -0.30 14.95 -0.73
N TYR A 26 -0.96 13.81 -0.50
CA TYR A 26 -1.06 12.69 -1.43
C TYR A 26 -2.33 11.88 -1.11
N VAL A 27 -2.85 11.15 -2.09
CA VAL A 27 -4.04 10.30 -1.94
C VAL A 27 -3.63 8.84 -2.07
N THR A 28 -4.14 7.98 -1.18
CA THR A 28 -3.96 6.53 -1.29
C THR A 28 -5.22 5.86 -1.81
N VAL A 29 -5.11 5.19 -2.97
CA VAL A 29 -6.12 4.28 -3.51
C VAL A 29 -5.90 2.91 -2.87
N ASN A 30 -6.75 2.56 -1.90
CA ASN A 30 -6.66 1.29 -1.19
C ASN A 30 -7.52 0.21 -1.86
N ILE A 31 -6.88 -0.80 -2.44
CA ILE A 31 -7.53 -1.95 -3.11
C ILE A 31 -7.21 -3.29 -2.41
N SER A 32 -6.67 -3.26 -1.20
CA SER A 32 -5.98 -4.40 -0.58
C SER A 32 -6.54 -4.87 0.76
N SER A 33 -7.60 -4.22 1.26
CA SER A 33 -8.27 -4.63 2.50
C SER A 33 -8.79 -6.07 2.40
N PRO A 34 -8.44 -6.99 3.32
CA PRO A 34 -9.06 -8.31 3.41
C PRO A 34 -10.46 -8.26 4.02
N ASN A 35 -10.84 -7.15 4.66
CA ASN A 35 -12.08 -7.03 5.43
C ASN A 35 -13.26 -6.52 4.60
N THR A 36 -13.02 -6.15 3.34
CA THR A 36 -14.06 -5.73 2.40
C THR A 36 -14.22 -6.82 1.37
N LYS A 37 -15.41 -7.44 1.34
CA LYS A 37 -15.71 -8.56 0.46
C LYS A 37 -15.38 -8.18 -0.99
N ASN A 38 -14.64 -9.06 -1.67
CA ASN A 38 -14.24 -8.93 -3.08
C ASN A 38 -13.37 -7.71 -3.44
N LEU A 39 -12.94 -6.86 -2.50
CA LEU A 39 -12.15 -5.67 -2.83
C LEU A 39 -10.83 -6.01 -3.54
N ARG A 40 -10.19 -7.10 -3.10
CA ARG A 40 -8.94 -7.58 -3.69
C ARG A 40 -9.08 -8.04 -5.13
N ALA A 41 -10.30 -8.27 -5.64
CA ALA A 41 -10.55 -8.57 -7.05
C ALA A 41 -10.24 -7.36 -7.97
N LEU A 42 -10.24 -6.14 -7.43
CA LEU A 42 -9.79 -4.94 -8.14
C LEU A 42 -8.29 -4.92 -8.42
N GLN A 43 -7.51 -5.88 -7.90
CA GLN A 43 -6.10 -6.04 -8.25
C GLN A 43 -5.89 -6.85 -9.54
N SER A 44 -6.97 -7.31 -10.19
CA SER A 44 -6.90 -7.89 -11.53
C SER A 44 -6.68 -6.80 -12.59
N ASP A 45 -5.99 -7.16 -13.68
CA ASP A 45 -5.49 -6.20 -14.68
C ASP A 45 -6.59 -5.23 -15.20
N ALA A 46 -7.67 -5.76 -15.78
CA ALA A 46 -8.71 -4.94 -16.39
C ALA A 46 -9.49 -4.08 -15.38
N ALA A 47 -9.76 -4.60 -14.18
CA ALA A 47 -10.49 -3.86 -13.15
C ALA A 47 -9.62 -2.76 -12.53
N LEU A 48 -8.34 -3.05 -12.33
CA LEU A 48 -7.36 -2.09 -11.84
C LEU A 48 -7.18 -0.96 -12.85
N ASP A 49 -6.98 -1.29 -14.11
CA ASP A 49 -6.81 -0.31 -15.19
C ASP A 49 -8.00 0.64 -15.29
N ALA A 50 -9.22 0.10 -15.34
CA ALA A 50 -10.43 0.91 -15.39
C ALA A 50 -10.58 1.86 -14.19
N LEU A 51 -10.28 1.38 -12.98
CA LEU A 51 -10.34 2.20 -11.76
C LEU A 51 -9.29 3.32 -11.79
N LEU A 52 -8.03 2.99 -12.10
CA LEU A 52 -6.94 3.96 -12.10
C LEU A 52 -7.09 4.99 -13.21
N GLY A 53 -7.55 4.58 -14.39
CA GLY A 53 -7.85 5.50 -15.49
C GLY A 53 -8.94 6.51 -15.12
N ALA A 54 -10.02 6.07 -14.46
CA ALA A 54 -11.06 6.96 -13.97
C ALA A 54 -10.53 7.96 -12.94
N LEU A 55 -9.72 7.50 -11.98
CA LEU A 55 -9.12 8.35 -10.95
C LEU A 55 -8.11 9.34 -11.53
N GLN A 56 -7.29 8.91 -12.49
CA GLN A 56 -6.30 9.76 -13.15
C GLN A 56 -6.96 10.87 -13.97
N ASN A 57 -8.03 10.53 -14.69
CA ASN A 57 -8.85 11.51 -15.41
C ASN A 57 -9.44 12.54 -14.45
N ARG A 58 -10.00 12.08 -13.32
CA ARG A 58 -10.58 13.01 -12.34
C ARG A 58 -9.52 13.87 -11.65
N ARG A 59 -8.37 13.29 -11.27
CA ARG A 59 -7.22 14.02 -10.74
C ARG A 59 -6.79 15.14 -11.68
N THR A 60 -6.72 14.86 -12.99
CA THR A 60 -6.32 15.85 -14.00
C THR A 60 -7.28 17.05 -14.04
N GLN A 61 -8.60 16.79 -13.96
CA GLN A 61 -9.61 17.86 -13.88
C GLN A 61 -9.46 18.68 -12.59
N LEU A 62 -9.29 18.02 -11.44
CA LEU A 62 -9.11 18.70 -10.16
C LEU A 62 -7.83 19.54 -10.15
N ALA A 63 -6.75 19.05 -10.75
CA ALA A 63 -5.51 19.79 -10.88
C ALA A 63 -5.68 21.06 -11.74
N ALA A 64 -6.41 20.96 -12.86
CA ALA A 64 -6.73 22.13 -13.68
C ALA A 64 -7.62 23.16 -12.95
N GLN A 65 -8.54 22.68 -12.09
CA GLN A 65 -9.44 23.55 -11.31
C GLN A 65 -8.75 24.25 -10.14
N THR A 66 -7.81 23.57 -9.48
CA THR A 66 -7.20 24.05 -8.22
C THR A 66 -5.78 24.58 -8.39
N GLY A 67 -5.12 24.29 -9.52
CA GLY A 67 -3.70 24.56 -9.73
C GLY A 67 -2.75 23.69 -8.91
N ARG A 68 -3.25 22.69 -8.17
CA ARG A 68 -2.45 21.79 -7.33
C ARG A 68 -2.28 20.44 -8.01
N GLN A 69 -1.09 19.86 -7.92
CA GLN A 69 -0.82 18.49 -8.33
C GLN A 69 -0.69 17.63 -7.06
N VAL A 70 -1.73 16.85 -6.74
CA VAL A 70 -1.72 15.94 -5.58
C VAL A 70 -1.38 14.52 -6.06
N PRO A 71 -0.23 13.95 -5.66
CA PRO A 71 0.16 12.59 -6.03
C PRO A 71 -0.85 11.52 -5.58
N MET A 72 -0.97 10.45 -6.36
CA MET A 72 -1.76 9.28 -6.03
C MET A 72 -0.85 8.06 -5.87
N PHE A 73 -1.07 7.32 -4.78
CA PHE A 73 -0.40 6.06 -4.48
C PHE A 73 -1.42 4.93 -4.43
N VAL A 74 -1.02 3.73 -4.85
CA VAL A 74 -1.86 2.52 -4.72
C VAL A 74 -1.35 1.64 -3.59
N LYS A 75 -2.23 1.20 -2.69
CA LYS A 75 -1.87 0.28 -1.59
C LYS A 75 -2.28 -1.15 -1.90
N ILE A 76 -1.31 -2.06 -1.95
CA ILE A 76 -1.49 -3.46 -2.37
C ILE A 76 -1.37 -4.47 -1.22
N ALA A 77 -1.86 -5.68 -1.44
CA ALA A 77 -1.79 -6.77 -0.46
C ALA A 77 -0.42 -7.48 -0.49
N PRO A 78 0.01 -8.13 0.61
CA PRO A 78 1.22 -8.96 0.62
C PRO A 78 0.99 -10.36 0.02
N ASP A 79 -0.27 -10.75 -0.12
CA ASP A 79 -0.72 -12.07 -0.56
C ASP A 79 -0.81 -12.11 -2.10
N LEU A 80 0.32 -11.82 -2.76
CA LEU A 80 0.47 -11.76 -4.21
C LEU A 80 1.63 -12.64 -4.66
N ASP A 81 1.46 -13.31 -5.80
CA ASP A 81 2.55 -13.97 -6.51
C ASP A 81 3.33 -12.98 -7.41
N GLU A 82 4.45 -13.43 -7.95
CA GLU A 82 5.34 -12.58 -8.76
C GLU A 82 4.67 -12.07 -10.04
N ALA A 83 3.85 -12.89 -10.70
CA ALA A 83 3.15 -12.50 -11.93
C ALA A 83 2.10 -11.42 -11.62
N GLN A 84 1.37 -11.56 -10.51
CA GLN A 84 0.41 -10.55 -10.05
C GLN A 84 1.11 -9.22 -9.72
N VAL A 85 2.27 -9.25 -9.06
CA VAL A 85 3.04 -8.02 -8.79
C VAL A 85 3.50 -7.36 -10.08
N ALA A 86 3.96 -8.13 -11.08
CA ALA A 86 4.38 -7.59 -12.38
C ALA A 86 3.22 -6.96 -13.17
N VAL A 87 2.05 -7.59 -13.16
CA VAL A 87 0.83 -7.03 -13.76
C VAL A 87 0.48 -5.70 -13.10
N ILE A 88 0.39 -5.67 -11.77
CA ILE A 88 0.09 -4.44 -11.02
C ILE A 88 1.10 -3.35 -11.38
N ALA A 89 2.41 -3.63 -11.35
CA ALA A 89 3.44 -2.67 -11.68
C ALA A 89 3.25 -2.06 -13.09
N THR A 90 2.91 -2.90 -14.07
CA THR A 90 2.61 -2.46 -15.45
C THR A 90 1.39 -1.55 -15.48
N THR A 91 0.29 -1.92 -14.83
CA THR A 91 -0.93 -1.12 -14.77
C THR A 91 -0.72 0.23 -14.08
N LEU A 92 0.11 0.27 -13.01
CA LEU A 92 0.47 1.52 -12.33
C LEU A 92 1.22 2.49 -13.26
N GLN A 93 2.20 1.98 -14.02
CA GLN A 93 2.95 2.78 -14.99
C GLN A 93 2.06 3.28 -16.13
N ALA A 94 1.23 2.40 -16.69
CA ALA A 94 0.32 2.74 -17.78
C ALA A 94 -0.67 3.87 -17.40
N ASN A 95 -1.10 3.91 -16.14
CA ASN A 95 -2.03 4.92 -15.63
C ASN A 95 -1.37 6.14 -14.99
N GLY A 96 -0.03 6.24 -15.03
CA GLY A 96 0.69 7.39 -14.48
C GLY A 96 0.52 7.57 -12.97
N ILE A 97 0.42 6.46 -12.22
CA ILE A 97 0.36 6.48 -10.76
C ILE A 97 1.73 6.84 -10.19
N ASP A 98 1.75 7.74 -9.20
CA ASP A 98 2.98 8.34 -8.69
C ASP A 98 3.74 7.46 -7.70
N GLY A 99 3.14 6.37 -7.21
CA GLY A 99 3.83 5.42 -6.35
C GLY A 99 2.97 4.29 -5.79
N VAL A 100 3.59 3.44 -5.00
CA VAL A 100 2.96 2.23 -4.44
C VAL A 100 3.28 2.07 -2.95
N ILE A 101 2.31 1.58 -2.18
CA ILE A 101 2.44 1.27 -0.77
C ILE A 101 2.37 -0.24 -0.59
N ALA A 102 3.46 -0.83 -0.12
CA ALA A 102 3.63 -2.27 0.05
C ALA A 102 3.98 -2.57 1.52
N THR A 103 3.08 -3.09 2.36
CA THR A 103 1.80 -3.73 2.02
C THR A 103 0.70 -3.45 3.03
N ASN A 104 -0.51 -3.90 2.70
CA ASN A 104 -1.61 -4.08 3.65
C ASN A 104 -1.38 -5.35 4.52
N THR A 105 -2.38 -5.72 5.31
CA THR A 105 -2.38 -6.93 6.15
C THR A 105 -2.47 -8.22 5.33
N THR A 106 -1.93 -9.32 5.87
CA THR A 106 -1.96 -10.65 5.25
C THR A 106 -3.16 -11.48 5.74
N LEU A 107 -3.62 -12.42 4.91
CA LEU A 107 -4.54 -13.48 5.32
C LEU A 107 -3.83 -14.70 5.90
N ALA A 108 -2.52 -14.85 5.70
CA ALA A 108 -1.75 -15.98 6.22
C ALA A 108 -1.84 -16.05 7.75
N ARG A 109 -1.84 -17.29 8.28
CA ARG A 109 -1.96 -17.58 9.72
C ARG A 109 -0.87 -18.50 10.25
N ASP A 110 0.02 -19.02 9.40
CA ASP A 110 1.04 -20.00 9.78
C ASP A 110 1.92 -19.50 10.93
N ALA A 111 2.28 -18.21 10.89
CA ALA A 111 3.12 -17.57 11.90
C ALA A 111 2.46 -17.40 13.28
N VAL A 112 1.14 -17.59 13.39
CA VAL A 112 0.39 -17.48 14.65
C VAL A 112 -0.35 -18.78 15.00
N ALA A 113 -0.10 -19.87 14.28
CA ALA A 113 -0.75 -21.15 14.50
C ALA A 113 -0.58 -21.61 15.96
N GLY A 114 -1.69 -22.02 16.59
CA GLY A 114 -1.72 -22.48 17.98
C GLY A 114 -1.69 -21.37 19.05
N LEU A 115 -1.61 -20.09 18.66
CA LEU A 115 -1.75 -18.97 19.59
C LEU A 115 -3.23 -18.64 19.84
N PRO A 116 -3.55 -17.97 20.96
CA PRO A 116 -4.86 -17.37 21.16
C PRO A 116 -5.23 -16.47 19.97
N HIS A 117 -6.47 -16.57 19.50
CA HIS A 117 -7.01 -15.78 18.37
C HIS A 117 -6.40 -16.09 16.99
N ALA A 118 -5.65 -17.18 16.83
CA ALA A 118 -5.09 -17.57 15.53
C ALA A 118 -6.17 -17.75 14.43
N ASP A 119 -7.36 -18.20 14.83
CA ASP A 119 -8.49 -18.48 13.93
C ASP A 119 -9.42 -17.28 13.70
N GLU A 120 -9.10 -16.10 14.25
CA GLU A 120 -9.90 -14.89 14.01
C GLU A 120 -9.87 -14.47 12.54
N THR A 121 -11.03 -14.04 12.04
CA THR A 121 -11.17 -13.57 10.66
C THR A 121 -10.51 -12.20 10.46
N GLY A 122 -10.17 -11.88 9.20
CA GLY A 122 -9.65 -10.58 8.80
C GLY A 122 -8.14 -10.53 8.59
N GLY A 123 -7.56 -9.33 8.63
CA GLY A 123 -6.15 -9.10 8.33
C GLY A 123 -5.20 -9.25 9.51
N LEU A 124 -4.12 -10.02 9.34
CA LEU A 124 -3.00 -10.09 10.30
C LEU A 124 -1.92 -9.05 9.94
N SER A 125 -1.41 -8.37 10.98
CA SER A 125 -0.39 -7.31 10.86
C SER A 125 0.80 -7.58 11.78
N GLY A 126 1.81 -6.70 11.75
CA GLY A 126 2.99 -6.81 12.60
C GLY A 126 4.06 -7.77 12.06
N ARG A 127 4.88 -8.32 12.97
CA ARG A 127 6.03 -9.18 12.66
C ARG A 127 5.71 -10.31 11.66
N PRO A 128 4.56 -11.02 11.75
CA PRO A 128 4.20 -12.04 10.78
C PRO A 128 4.19 -11.59 9.31
N GLY A 129 3.91 -10.31 9.04
CA GLY A 129 3.87 -9.77 7.68
C GLY A 129 5.19 -9.22 7.16
N ALA A 130 6.28 -9.27 7.92
CA ALA A 130 7.54 -8.62 7.58
C ALA A 130 8.14 -9.15 6.26
N GLU A 131 8.36 -10.46 6.18
CA GLU A 131 9.03 -11.10 5.04
C GLU A 131 8.19 -11.03 3.75
N ALA A 132 6.87 -11.25 3.87
CA ALA A 132 5.97 -11.14 2.72
C ALA A 132 5.95 -9.72 2.15
N SER A 133 5.95 -8.71 3.03
CA SER A 133 6.07 -7.32 2.62
C SER A 133 7.41 -7.03 1.93
N ASP A 134 8.54 -7.49 2.50
CA ASP A 134 9.87 -7.28 1.90
C ASP A 134 10.01 -7.96 0.54
N ARG A 135 9.42 -9.15 0.38
CA ARG A 135 9.37 -9.86 -0.91
C ARG A 135 8.63 -9.02 -1.96
N VAL A 136 7.45 -8.50 -1.63
CA VAL A 136 6.65 -7.68 -2.55
C VAL A 136 7.38 -6.37 -2.89
N ILE A 137 8.04 -5.72 -1.92
CA ILE A 137 8.84 -4.51 -2.16
C ILE A 137 9.97 -4.80 -3.17
N ARG A 138 10.70 -5.91 -3.01
CA ARG A 138 11.77 -6.30 -3.96
C ARG A 138 11.24 -6.52 -5.37
N GLN A 139 10.12 -7.24 -5.49
CA GLN A 139 9.47 -7.51 -6.78
C GLN A 139 8.99 -6.21 -7.46
N LEU A 140 8.35 -5.31 -6.69
CA LEU A 140 7.94 -4.00 -7.19
C LEU A 140 9.13 -3.16 -7.64
N ARG A 141 10.21 -3.11 -6.86
CA ARG A 141 11.40 -2.34 -7.24
C ARG A 141 12.02 -2.88 -8.53
N ALA A 142 12.07 -4.19 -8.70
CA ALA A 142 12.56 -4.81 -9.93
C ALA A 142 11.69 -4.44 -11.15
N ALA A 143 10.37 -4.44 -11.00
CA ALA A 143 9.43 -4.14 -12.08
C ALA A 143 9.30 -2.65 -12.41
N LEU A 144 9.31 -1.77 -11.40
CA LEU A 144 9.06 -0.33 -11.54
C LEU A 144 10.33 0.48 -11.80
N GLY A 145 11.51 -0.11 -11.60
CA GLY A 145 12.79 0.60 -11.65
C GLY A 145 12.98 1.57 -10.48
N SER A 146 14.05 2.36 -10.46
CA SER A 146 14.44 3.22 -9.34
C SER A 146 13.63 4.52 -9.20
N HIS A 147 12.85 4.89 -10.22
CA HIS A 147 12.20 6.20 -10.26
C HIS A 147 10.81 6.23 -9.63
N THR A 148 10.14 5.09 -9.52
CA THR A 148 8.82 5.03 -8.87
C THR A 148 8.98 4.92 -7.35
N PRO A 149 8.43 5.87 -6.58
CA PRO A 149 8.39 5.81 -5.12
C PRO A 149 7.68 4.55 -4.59
N ILE A 150 8.34 3.87 -3.66
CA ILE A 150 7.78 2.73 -2.92
C ILE A 150 7.77 3.06 -1.42
N ILE A 151 6.60 2.96 -0.79
CA ILE A 151 6.44 3.09 0.66
C ILE A 151 6.31 1.70 1.28
N GLY A 152 7.31 1.29 2.07
CA GLY A 152 7.38 0.00 2.74
C GLY A 152 6.61 -0.03 4.06
N VAL A 153 5.78 -1.04 4.26
CA VAL A 153 4.87 -1.20 5.41
C VAL A 153 4.70 -2.67 5.76
N GLY A 154 4.67 -2.99 7.04
CA GLY A 154 4.43 -4.35 7.55
C GLY A 154 5.63 -4.89 8.32
N GLY A 155 5.44 -5.25 9.59
CA GLY A 155 6.51 -5.81 10.43
C GLY A 155 7.59 -4.85 10.89
N VAL A 156 7.39 -3.53 10.78
CA VAL A 156 8.36 -2.54 11.26
C VAL A 156 8.20 -2.32 12.76
N LEU A 157 9.06 -2.98 13.55
CA LEU A 157 9.05 -2.94 15.02
C LEU A 157 10.36 -2.38 15.60
N SER A 158 11.34 -2.05 14.77
CA SER A 158 12.65 -1.51 15.18
C SER A 158 13.27 -0.66 14.06
N GLY A 159 14.36 0.05 14.37
CA GLY A 159 15.15 0.76 13.37
C GLY A 159 15.79 -0.17 12.34
N ALA A 160 16.19 -1.39 12.74
CA ALA A 160 16.70 -2.40 11.81
C ALA A 160 15.61 -2.87 10.83
N ASP A 161 14.37 -3.02 11.31
CA ASP A 161 13.24 -3.38 10.43
C ASP A 161 12.97 -2.26 9.41
N ALA A 162 13.11 -0.98 9.80
CA ALA A 162 12.98 0.14 8.86
C ALA A 162 14.10 0.13 7.81
N GLN A 163 15.35 -0.14 8.21
CA GLN A 163 16.46 -0.31 7.28
C GLN A 163 16.24 -1.48 6.32
N ALA A 164 15.66 -2.60 6.80
CA ALA A 164 15.32 -3.73 5.96
C ALA A 164 14.32 -3.37 4.85
N LYS A 165 13.32 -2.51 5.13
CA LYS A 165 12.40 -2.00 4.09
C LYS A 165 13.14 -1.21 3.02
N ILE A 166 14.05 -0.33 3.42
CA ILE A 166 14.87 0.44 2.46
C ILE A 166 15.78 -0.48 1.65
N ALA A 167 16.43 -1.44 2.30
CA ALA A 167 17.28 -2.43 1.63
C ALA A 167 16.49 -3.33 0.67
N ALA A 168 15.21 -3.60 0.96
CA ALA A 168 14.32 -4.31 0.05
C ALA A 168 13.94 -3.48 -1.19
N GLY A 169 14.17 -2.16 -1.18
CA GLY A 169 13.91 -1.26 -2.29
C GLY A 169 12.86 -0.19 -2.03
N ALA A 170 12.36 -0.04 -0.79
CA ALA A 170 11.47 1.07 -0.44
C ALA A 170 12.25 2.39 -0.32
N ASP A 171 11.57 3.51 -0.57
CA ASP A 171 12.11 4.86 -0.38
C ASP A 171 11.66 5.48 0.95
N LEU A 172 10.49 5.06 1.42
CA LEU A 172 9.83 5.52 2.63
C LEU A 172 9.32 4.33 3.45
N VAL A 173 9.05 4.55 4.74
CA VAL A 173 8.55 3.51 5.65
C VAL A 173 7.32 4.01 6.41
N GLN A 174 6.25 3.21 6.48
CA GLN A 174 5.11 3.44 7.39
C GLN A 174 5.13 2.44 8.54
N VAL A 175 4.62 2.88 9.69
CA VAL A 175 4.51 2.08 10.92
C VAL A 175 3.07 2.05 11.40
N TYR A 176 2.62 0.90 11.90
CA TYR A 176 1.34 0.77 12.61
C TYR A 176 1.52 -0.14 13.83
N THR A 177 1.54 -1.47 13.64
CA THR A 177 1.59 -2.45 14.74
C THR A 177 2.79 -2.21 15.67
N GLY A 178 3.92 -1.76 15.13
CA GLY A 178 5.09 -1.40 15.93
C GLY A 178 4.81 -0.27 16.94
N LEU A 179 3.97 0.71 16.61
CA LEU A 179 3.60 1.78 17.56
C LEU A 179 2.83 1.24 18.75
N ILE A 180 2.02 0.20 18.57
CA ILE A 180 1.24 -0.42 19.64
C ILE A 180 2.16 -1.07 20.68
N TYR A 181 3.19 -1.78 20.22
CA TYR A 181 4.09 -2.54 21.11
C TYR A 181 5.30 -1.74 21.61
N ARG A 182 5.80 -0.77 20.83
CA ARG A 182 7.04 -0.04 21.12
C ARG A 182 6.80 1.42 21.49
N GLY A 183 5.57 1.91 21.33
CA GLY A 183 5.22 3.31 21.56
C GLY A 183 5.87 4.27 20.54
N PRO A 184 5.76 5.59 20.78
CA PRO A 184 6.25 6.62 19.85
C PRO A 184 7.78 6.66 19.70
N ALA A 185 8.53 6.08 20.64
CA ALA A 185 9.99 6.01 20.55
C ALA A 185 10.48 5.30 19.27
N LEU A 186 9.68 4.37 18.74
CA LEU A 186 9.95 3.68 17.48
C LEU A 186 10.17 4.63 16.30
N VAL A 187 9.43 5.75 16.26
CA VAL A 187 9.54 6.72 15.15
C VAL A 187 10.94 7.34 15.14
N THR A 188 11.43 7.77 16.30
CA THR A 188 12.77 8.35 16.43
C THR A 188 13.86 7.30 16.21
N GLU A 189 13.66 6.07 16.71
CA GLU A 189 14.56 4.94 16.48
C GLU A 189 14.73 4.66 14.98
N ALA A 190 13.61 4.54 14.25
CA ALA A 190 13.61 4.30 12.81
C ALA A 190 14.26 5.47 12.03
N ALA A 191 13.86 6.71 12.32
CA ALA A 191 14.43 7.88 11.64
C ALA A 191 15.96 7.97 11.82
N ARG A 192 16.45 7.74 13.04
CA ARG A 192 17.91 7.73 13.33
C ARG A 192 18.62 6.57 12.65
N ALA A 193 18.01 5.39 12.57
CA ALA A 193 18.58 4.26 11.86
C ALA A 193 18.72 4.53 10.36
N LEU A 194 17.67 5.08 9.74
CA LEU A 194 17.68 5.44 8.32
C LEU A 194 18.68 6.55 8.00
N ALA A 195 18.84 7.53 8.90
CA ALA A 195 19.81 8.61 8.72
C ALA A 195 21.28 8.13 8.73
N ARG A 196 21.59 6.99 9.39
CA ARG A 196 22.94 6.40 9.43
C ARG A 196 23.26 5.50 8.24
N SER A 197 22.24 5.14 7.45
CA SER A 197 22.38 4.23 6.29
C SER A 197 22.48 4.97 4.96
N ARG A 198 22.44 6.30 4.98
CA ARG A 198 22.71 7.18 3.85
C ARG A 198 24.13 7.72 3.97
#